data_AF-A0ABD5R3X3-F1
#
_entry.id   AF-A0ABD5R3X3-F1
#
_cell.length_a   1.000
_cell.length_b   1.000
_cell.length_c   1.000
_cell.angle_alpha   90.00
_cell.angle_beta   90.00
_cell.angle_gamma   90.00
#
_symmetry.space_group_name_H-M   'P 1'
#
loop_
_entity.id
_entity.type
_entity.pdbx_description
1 polymer ?
#
loop_
_entity_poly.entity_id
_entity_poly.type
_entity_poly.pdbx_seq_one_letter_code
_entity_poly.pdbx_strand_id
1 'polypeptide(L)'
;MEYRRNESYFQWKRVERLADEHTHAELRERLDQLLEEDADLQGSFGVPSPDSVEVARIEDGDHAAVHDRLESLSRWRTVRHDIELLQRAVSRAADRQRDGGDLGASA
;
A
#
# COMPACT_ATOMS: atom_id res chain seq x y z
N MET A 1 23.75 -17.50 -12.53
CA MET A 1 23.08 -17.54 -11.22
C MET A 1 22.13 -16.36 -11.19
N GLU A 2 20.84 -16.60 -11.42
CA GLU A 2 19.84 -15.53 -11.47
C GLU A 2 19.53 -15.10 -10.03
N TYR A 3 19.99 -13.90 -9.66
CA TYR A 3 19.60 -13.27 -8.40
C TYR A 3 18.15 -12.78 -8.58
N ARG A 4 17.18 -13.70 -8.49
CA ARG A 4 15.77 -13.33 -8.38
C ARG A 4 15.65 -12.61 -7.04
N ARG A 5 15.74 -11.28 -7.08
CA ARG A 5 15.71 -10.38 -5.92
C ARG A 5 14.61 -10.89 -4.99
N ASN A 6 14.98 -11.15 -3.74
CA ASN A 6 14.06 -11.61 -2.72
C ASN A 6 13.14 -10.44 -2.32
N GLU A 7 12.24 -10.07 -3.24
CA GLU A 7 11.32 -8.96 -3.09
C GLU A 7 10.46 -9.17 -1.84
N SER A 8 10.04 -10.41 -1.60
CA SER A 8 9.35 -10.83 -0.38
C SER A 8 10.11 -10.51 0.90
N TYR A 9 11.44 -10.71 0.94
CA TYR A 9 12.28 -10.37 2.10
C TYR A 9 12.41 -8.86 2.31
N PHE A 10 12.54 -8.07 1.24
CA PHE A 10 12.55 -6.61 1.34
C PHE A 10 11.20 -6.05 1.77
N GLN A 11 10.09 -6.61 1.28
CA GLN A 11 8.75 -6.26 1.73
C GLN A 11 8.56 -6.59 3.21
N TRP A 12 8.99 -7.79 3.65
CA TRP A 12 8.95 -8.19 5.06
C TRP A 12 9.75 -7.22 5.96
N LYS A 13 10.99 -6.87 5.59
CA LYS A 13 11.80 -5.88 6.31
C LYS A 13 11.14 -4.49 6.35
N ARG A 14 10.39 -4.12 5.31
CA ARG A 14 9.68 -2.84 5.27
C ARG A 14 8.46 -2.85 6.21
N VAL A 15 7.68 -3.94 6.25
CA VAL A 15 6.59 -4.12 7.22
C VAL A 15 7.11 -4.05 8.66
N GLU A 16 8.21 -4.75 8.93
CA GLU A 16 8.83 -4.80 10.26
C GLU A 16 9.25 -3.39 10.71
N ARG A 17 9.98 -2.64 9.87
CA ARG A 17 10.36 -1.25 10.19
C ARG A 17 9.17 -0.35 10.40
N LEU A 18 8.15 -0.40 9.53
CA LEU A 18 6.95 0.41 9.69
C LEU A 18 6.26 0.14 11.04
N ALA A 19 6.18 -1.13 11.44
CA ALA A 19 5.57 -1.52 12.70
C ALA A 19 6.47 -1.27 13.93
N ASP A 20 7.76 -1.04 13.76
CA ASP A 20 8.72 -0.67 14.82
C ASP A 20 8.78 0.84 15.02
N GLU A 21 8.80 1.60 13.92
CA GLU A 21 9.02 3.04 13.90
C GLU A 21 7.72 3.85 14.09
N HIS A 22 6.56 3.24 13.84
CA HIS A 22 5.25 3.89 13.98
C HIS A 22 4.34 3.16 14.95
N THR A 23 3.54 3.93 15.67
CA THR A 23 2.46 3.42 16.51
C THR A 23 1.34 2.83 15.64
N HIS A 24 0.56 1.92 16.24
CA HIS A 24 -0.61 1.36 15.57
C HIS A 24 -1.61 2.44 15.10
N ALA A 25 -1.74 3.55 15.84
CA ALA A 25 -2.62 4.66 15.46
C ALA A 25 -2.12 5.40 14.20
N GLU A 26 -0.82 5.73 14.14
CA GLU A 26 -0.20 6.40 12.97
C GLU A 26 -0.28 5.51 11.72
N LEU A 27 -0.07 4.21 11.87
CA LEU A 27 -0.21 3.26 10.77
C LEU A 27 -1.65 3.18 10.25
N ARG A 28 -2.65 3.26 11.13
CA ARG A 28 -4.06 3.26 10.74
C ARG A 28 -4.43 4.56 10.03
N GLU A 29 -4.04 5.72 10.57
CA GLU A 29 -4.30 7.01 9.93
C GLU A 29 -3.72 7.06 8.52
N ARG A 30 -2.47 6.60 8.35
CA ARG A 30 -1.84 6.52 7.02
C ARG A 30 -2.54 5.55 6.09
N LEU A 31 -3.02 4.42 6.60
CA LEU A 31 -3.81 3.46 5.83
C LEU A 31 -5.13 4.09 5.35
N ASP A 32 -5.83 4.82 6.22
CA ASP A 32 -7.08 5.49 5.88
C ASP A 32 -6.88 6.55 4.78
N GLN A 33 -5.79 7.34 4.85
CA GLN A 33 -5.42 8.30 3.79
C GLN A 33 -5.20 7.62 2.43
N LEU A 34 -4.50 6.48 2.40
CA LEU A 34 -4.28 5.76 1.15
C LEU A 34 -5.56 5.11 0.62
N LEU A 35 -6.46 4.66 1.50
CA LEU A 35 -7.77 4.12 1.08
C LEU A 35 -8.66 5.20 0.48
N GLU A 36 -8.62 6.42 1.00
CA GLU A 36 -9.30 7.59 0.40
C GLU A 36 -8.72 7.88 -0.99
N GLU A 37 -7.40 7.92 -1.12
CA GLU A 37 -6.74 8.14 -2.41
C GLU A 37 -7.06 7.02 -3.42
N ASP A 38 -7.11 5.76 -2.97
CA ASP A 38 -7.52 4.61 -3.79
C ASP A 38 -8.95 4.78 -4.31
N ALA A 39 -9.87 5.28 -3.48
CA ALA A 39 -11.25 5.53 -3.87
C ALA A 39 -11.37 6.68 -4.89
N ASP A 40 -10.60 7.75 -4.71
CA ASP A 40 -10.55 8.86 -5.66
C ASP A 40 -10.01 8.42 -7.02
N LEU A 41 -8.96 7.58 -7.04
CA LEU A 41 -8.39 7.02 -8.26
C LEU A 41 -9.35 6.04 -8.93
N GLN A 42 -10.03 5.17 -8.16
CA GLN A 42 -11.11 4.32 -8.67
C GLN A 42 -12.20 5.15 -9.36
N GLY A 43 -12.64 6.24 -8.74
CA GLY A 43 -13.62 7.17 -9.31
C GLY A 43 -13.12 7.83 -10.59
N SER A 44 -11.86 8.28 -10.61
CA SER A 44 -11.23 8.93 -11.77
C SER A 44 -11.07 7.99 -12.97
N PHE A 45 -10.74 6.72 -12.73
CA PHE A 45 -10.60 5.71 -13.78
C PHE A 45 -11.90 4.98 -14.13
N GLY A 46 -12.90 5.04 -13.26
CA GLY A 46 -14.19 4.36 -13.44
C GLY A 46 -14.09 2.84 -13.38
N VAL A 47 -13.02 2.31 -12.77
CA VAL A 47 -12.79 0.87 -12.63
C VAL A 47 -12.33 0.56 -11.20
N PRO A 48 -12.52 -0.68 -10.71
CA PRO A 48 -12.22 -1.01 -9.31
C PRO A 48 -10.73 -1.31 -9.04
N SER A 49 -9.91 -1.48 -10.08
CA SER A 49 -8.49 -1.82 -9.96
C SER A 49 -7.67 -1.21 -11.09
N PRO A 50 -6.42 -0.79 -10.83
CA PRO A 50 -5.53 -0.30 -11.89
C PRO A 50 -5.27 -1.32 -12.99
N ASP A 51 -5.39 -2.63 -12.71
CA ASP A 51 -5.21 -3.68 -13.71
C ASP A 51 -6.42 -3.83 -14.66
N SER A 52 -7.56 -3.22 -14.31
CA SER A 52 -8.76 -3.17 -15.16
C SER A 52 -8.73 -1.99 -16.15
N VAL A 53 -7.71 -1.14 -16.10
CA VAL A 53 -7.57 0.00 -17.00
C VAL A 53 -6.99 -0.44 -18.35
N GLU A 54 -7.74 -0.22 -19.42
CA GLU A 54 -7.27 -0.44 -20.80
C GLU A 54 -6.27 0.65 -21.20
N VAL A 55 -4.97 0.34 -21.18
CA VAL A 55 -3.90 1.31 -21.53
C VAL A 55 -4.06 1.85 -22.96
N ALA A 56 -4.48 1.00 -23.91
CA ALA A 56 -4.73 1.42 -25.29
C ALA A 56 -5.79 2.54 -25.40
N ARG A 57 -6.74 2.63 -24.45
CA ARG A 57 -7.73 3.71 -24.41
C ARG A 57 -7.12 5.02 -23.89
N ILE A 58 -6.07 4.95 -23.07
CA ILE A 58 -5.36 6.13 -22.57
C ILE A 58 -4.57 6.79 -23.70
N GLU A 59 -3.91 5.98 -24.53
CA GLU A 59 -2.95 6.44 -25.56
C GLU A 59 -3.58 7.14 -26.78
N ASP A 60 -4.91 7.15 -26.91
CA ASP A 60 -5.65 7.83 -28.00
C ASP A 60 -5.83 9.36 -27.78
N GLY A 61 -5.47 9.86 -26.59
CA GLY A 61 -5.63 11.26 -26.20
C GLY A 61 -4.46 12.20 -26.59
N ASP A 62 -4.58 13.47 -26.20
CA ASP A 62 -3.47 14.44 -26.28
C ASP A 62 -2.26 13.97 -25.44
N HIS A 63 -1.04 14.15 -25.97
CA HIS A 63 0.17 13.63 -25.33
C HIS A 63 0.37 14.07 -23.88
N ALA A 64 0.02 15.30 -23.50
CA ALA A 64 0.16 15.76 -22.11
C ALA A 64 -0.87 15.06 -21.21
N ALA A 65 -2.11 14.95 -21.67
CA ALA A 65 -3.16 14.23 -20.96
C ALA A 65 -2.87 12.73 -20.83
N VAL A 66 -2.28 12.11 -21.86
CA VAL A 66 -1.80 10.71 -21.83
C VAL A 66 -0.76 10.54 -20.74
N HIS A 67 0.23 11.44 -20.66
CA HIS A 67 1.28 11.38 -19.65
C HIS A 67 0.70 11.46 -18.24
N ASP A 68 -0.11 12.48 -17.94
CA ASP A 68 -0.74 12.66 -16.63
C ASP A 68 -1.59 11.44 -16.23
N ARG A 69 -2.28 10.84 -17.21
CA ARG A 69 -3.11 9.65 -17.00
C ARG A 69 -2.26 8.41 -16.69
N LEU A 70 -1.13 8.22 -17.37
CA LEU A 70 -0.20 7.13 -17.11
C LEU A 70 0.52 7.29 -15.78
N GLU A 71 0.88 8.52 -15.40
CA GLU A 71 1.42 8.82 -14.07
C GLU A 71 0.40 8.51 -12.98
N SER A 72 -0.86 8.93 -13.16
CA SER A 72 -1.96 8.63 -12.24
C SER A 72 -2.18 7.12 -12.10
N LEU A 73 -2.11 6.36 -13.20
CA LEU A 73 -2.22 4.89 -13.16
C LEU A 73 -1.06 4.24 -12.40
N SER A 74 0.16 4.75 -12.60
CA SER A 74 1.37 4.25 -11.91
C SER A 74 1.33 4.56 -10.42
N ARG A 75 0.85 5.76 -10.05
CA ARG A 75 0.58 6.15 -8.67
C ARG A 75 -0.46 5.23 -8.05
N TRP A 76 -1.56 4.94 -8.76
CA TRP A 76 -2.60 4.06 -8.25
C TRP A 76 -2.10 2.64 -7.93
N ARG A 77 -1.27 2.06 -8.80
CA ARG A 77 -0.61 0.77 -8.51
C ARG A 77 0.25 0.82 -7.26
N THR A 78 0.96 1.94 -7.04
CA THR A 78 1.78 2.16 -5.86
C THR A 78 0.93 2.28 -4.60
N VAL A 79 -0.18 3.03 -4.65
CA VAL A 79 -1.14 3.17 -3.55
C VAL A 79 -1.68 1.80 -3.12
N ARG A 80 -2.13 0.97 -4.07
CA ARG A 80 -2.61 -0.40 -3.78
C ARG A 80 -1.54 -1.25 -3.09
N HIS A 81 -0.29 -1.17 -3.56
CA HIS A 81 0.83 -1.88 -2.96
C HIS A 81 1.11 -1.41 -1.53
N ASP A 82 1.10 -0.10 -1.29
CA ASP A 82 1.37 0.48 0.03
C ASP A 82 0.23 0.22 1.03
N ILE A 83 -1.03 0.16 0.57
CA ILE A 83 -2.18 -0.28 1.37
C ILE A 83 -1.96 -1.70 1.89
N GLU A 84 -1.61 -2.64 1.03
CA GLU A 84 -1.35 -4.03 1.44
C GLU A 84 -0.22 -4.12 2.47
N LEU A 85 0.84 -3.33 2.27
CA LEU A 85 1.98 -3.26 3.18
C LEU A 85 1.58 -2.72 4.56
N LEU A 86 0.81 -1.63 4.58
CA LEU A 86 0.35 -1.00 5.82
C LEU A 86 -0.66 -1.86 6.57
N GLN A 87 -1.58 -2.55 5.88
CA GLN A 87 -2.48 -3.51 6.53
C GLN A 87 -1.72 -4.61 7.27
N ARG A 88 -0.63 -5.12 6.67
CA ARG A 88 0.26 -6.10 7.32
C ARG A 88 1.00 -5.49 8.52
N ALA A 89 1.47 -4.25 8.40
CA ALA A 89 2.15 -3.55 9.50
C ALA A 89 1.19 -3.28 10.68
N VAL A 90 -0.04 -2.82 10.41
CA VAL A 90 -1.10 -2.63 11.40
C VAL A 90 -1.40 -3.94 12.13
N SER A 91 -1.60 -5.04 11.39
CA SER A 91 -1.87 -6.36 11.98
C SER A 91 -0.73 -6.78 12.91
N ARG A 92 0.53 -6.60 12.48
CA ARG A 92 1.71 -6.96 13.28
C ARG A 92 1.91 -6.06 14.50
N ALA A 93 1.61 -4.78 14.41
CA ALA A 93 1.64 -3.86 15.55
C ALA A 93 0.56 -4.23 16.58
N ALA A 94 -0.63 -4.61 16.13
CA ALA A 94 -1.72 -5.05 17.00
C ALA A 94 -1.39 -6.36 17.73
N ASP A 95 -0.77 -7.33 17.05
CA ASP A 95 -0.36 -8.60 17.68
C ASP A 95 0.70 -8.37 18.77
N ARG A 96 1.70 -7.51 18.52
CA ARG A 96 2.70 -7.15 19.53
C ARG A 96 2.13 -6.46 20.76
N GLN A 97 1.12 -5.62 20.58
CA GLN A 97 0.42 -4.98 21.70
C GLN A 97 -0.26 -6.03 22.60
N ARG A 98 -0.77 -7.12 22.03
CA ARG A 98 -1.37 -8.23 22.79
C ARG A 98 -0.31 -9.07 23.50
N ASP A 99 0.75 -9.47 22.80
CA ASP A 99 1.82 -10.31 23.35
C ASP A 99 2.58 -9.62 24.51
N GLY A 100 2.78 -8.31 24.43
CA GLY A 100 3.42 -7.54 25.51
C GLY A 100 2.55 -7.35 26.76
N GLY A 101 1.23 -7.50 26.64
CA GLY A 101 0.30 -7.44 27.77
C GLY A 101 0.26 -8.73 28.60
N ASP A 102 0.54 -9.87 27.98
CA ASP A 102 0.50 -11.19 28.63
C ASP A 102 1.69 -11.44 29.57
N LEU A 103 2.85 -10.82 29.28
CA LEU A 103 4.06 -10.93 30.11
C LEU A 103 4.00 -10.15 31.44
N GLY A 104 2.94 -9.36 31.68
CA GLY A 104 2.73 -8.60 32.92
C GLY A 104 1.81 -9.29 33.94
N ALA A 105 1.16 -10.40 33.58
CA ALA A 105 0.19 -11.11 34.42
C ALA A 105 0.80 -12.39 35.03
N SER A 106 2.00 -12.31 35.60
CA SER A 106 2.60 -13.37 36.42
C SER A 106 3.73 -12.81 37.27
N ALA A 107 3.41 -12.10 38.36
CA ALA A 107 4.31 -11.85 39.49
C ALA A 107 3.51 -11.44 40.73
#